data_AF-A0AAU5M1F5-F1
#
_entry.id   AF-A0AAU5M1F5-F1
#
_cell.length_a   1.000
_cell.length_b   1.000
_cell.length_c   1.000
_cell.angle_alpha   90.00
_cell.angle_beta   90.00
_cell.angle_gamma   90.00
#
_symmetry.space_group_name_H-M   'P 1'
#
loop_
_entity.id
_entity.type
_entity.pdbx_description
1 polymer ?
#
loop_
_entity_poly.entity_id
_entity_poly.type
_entity_poly.pdbx_seq_one_letter_code
_entity_poly.pdbx_strand_id
1 'polypeptide(L)'
;MLDDYDVGELDVLVFGGMVPAETKEYLKAEIGRRNAGITVLQGLVGIPGVLAAQVDAATRENESAVEVEYDEAERIIRVTLPDDVRVTVEALWMTSWTPPEPTTTSSTVFDGELVAGSHDIALPERVPTEGSFAVVRAGDEVRAFAVGPMPKALARMVPKSASDHRLPEVASVTTREDLG
;
A
#
# COMPACT_ATOMS: atom_id res chain seq x y z
N MET A 1 -19.69 6.86 -12.79
CA MET A 1 -19.98 8.14 -12.08
C MET A 1 -19.96 7.82 -10.58
N LEU A 2 -19.59 8.73 -9.66
CA LEU A 2 -19.57 8.38 -8.22
C LEU A 2 -20.95 7.96 -7.69
N ASP A 3 -22.02 8.33 -8.39
CA ASP A 3 -23.39 7.94 -8.08
C ASP A 3 -23.68 6.45 -8.38
N ASP A 4 -22.74 5.73 -9.02
CA ASP A 4 -22.82 4.28 -9.21
C ASP A 4 -22.31 3.49 -7.98
N TYR A 5 -21.68 4.16 -7.01
CA TYR A 5 -21.14 3.56 -5.78
C TYR A 5 -21.79 4.19 -4.55
N ASP A 6 -22.33 3.36 -3.66
CA ASP A 6 -22.81 3.86 -2.36
C ASP A 6 -21.61 4.17 -1.45
N VAL A 7 -21.13 5.40 -1.53
CA VAL A 7 -20.01 5.88 -0.71
C VAL A 7 -20.38 6.09 0.76
N GLY A 8 -21.68 6.02 1.10
CA GLY A 8 -22.18 6.18 2.46
C GLY A 8 -21.76 5.04 3.40
N GLU A 9 -21.50 3.86 2.84
CA GLU A 9 -21.13 2.65 3.59
C GLU A 9 -19.63 2.30 3.48
N LEU A 10 -18.81 3.17 2.88
CA LEU A 10 -17.38 2.91 2.73
C LEU A 10 -16.59 3.31 3.98
N ASP A 11 -15.90 2.36 4.60
CA ASP A 11 -15.01 2.64 5.73
C ASP A 11 -13.66 3.23 5.27
N VAL A 12 -13.11 2.72 4.16
CA VAL A 12 -11.78 3.10 3.66
C VAL A 12 -11.78 3.35 2.15
N LEU A 13 -11.18 4.46 1.74
CA LEU A 13 -10.88 4.79 0.34
C LEU A 13 -9.38 4.88 0.12
N VAL A 14 -8.83 4.06 -0.79
CA VAL A 14 -7.41 4.11 -1.15
C VAL A 14 -7.21 4.69 -2.54
N PHE A 15 -6.52 5.82 -2.63
CA PHE A 15 -6.17 6.40 -3.92
C PHE A 15 -4.91 5.76 -4.52
N GLY A 16 -5.01 5.31 -5.77
CA GLY A 16 -3.84 4.90 -6.53
C GLY A 16 -2.87 6.06 -6.84
N GLY A 17 -1.61 5.72 -7.12
CA GLY A 17 -0.55 6.68 -7.46
C GLY A 17 -0.80 7.47 -8.76
N MET A 18 -1.72 7.01 -9.60
CA MET A 18 -2.03 7.61 -10.90
C MET A 18 -3.23 8.56 -10.88
N VAL A 19 -3.84 8.80 -9.71
CA VAL A 19 -4.89 9.82 -9.60
C VAL A 19 -4.21 11.20 -9.44
N PRO A 20 -4.51 12.20 -10.28
CA PRO A 20 -3.97 13.55 -10.15
C PRO A 20 -4.30 14.17 -8.79
N ALA A 21 -3.42 15.04 -8.27
CA ALA A 21 -3.61 15.66 -6.95
C ALA A 21 -4.92 16.44 -6.84
N GLU A 22 -5.25 17.26 -7.84
CA GLU A 22 -6.52 18.02 -7.88
C GLU A 22 -7.75 17.09 -7.87
N THR A 23 -7.66 15.98 -8.59
CA THR A 23 -8.71 14.95 -8.61
C THR A 23 -8.84 14.29 -7.24
N LYS A 24 -7.74 13.99 -6.55
CA LYS A 24 -7.78 13.46 -5.17
C LYS A 24 -8.48 14.41 -4.21
N GLU A 25 -8.12 15.70 -4.25
CA GLU A 25 -8.73 16.70 -3.36
C GLU A 25 -10.22 16.90 -3.65
N TYR A 26 -10.60 16.93 -4.93
CA TYR A 26 -12.00 16.96 -5.33
C TYR A 26 -12.77 15.72 -4.79
N LEU A 27 -12.21 14.52 -4.98
CA LEU A 27 -12.85 13.27 -4.55
C LEU A 27 -12.96 13.17 -3.03
N LYS A 28 -11.92 13.59 -2.29
CA LYS A 28 -11.98 13.71 -0.83
C LYS A 28 -13.10 14.62 -0.37
N ALA A 29 -13.21 15.80 -0.97
CA ALA A 29 -14.25 16.77 -0.62
C ALA A 29 -15.65 16.24 -0.95
N GLU A 30 -15.84 15.63 -2.13
CA GLU A 30 -17.14 15.08 -2.54
C GLU A 30 -17.60 13.94 -1.64
N ILE A 31 -16.71 12.97 -1.38
CA ILE A 31 -17.03 11.79 -0.58
C ILE A 31 -17.20 12.18 0.90
N GLY A 32 -16.33 13.05 1.42
CA GLY A 32 -16.43 13.55 2.80
C GLY A 32 -17.75 14.27 3.10
N ARG A 33 -18.41 14.87 2.10
CA ARG A 33 -19.76 15.45 2.26
C ARG A 33 -20.84 14.39 2.47
N ARG A 34 -20.66 13.19 1.92
CA ARG A 34 -21.62 12.09 1.96
C ARG A 34 -21.30 11.10 3.10
N ASN A 35 -20.03 10.98 3.47
CA ASN A 35 -19.54 10.10 4.51
C ASN A 35 -18.37 10.77 5.26
N ALA A 36 -18.67 11.33 6.44
CA ALA A 36 -17.67 12.01 7.26
C ALA A 36 -16.76 11.04 8.04
N GLY A 37 -17.12 9.76 8.12
CA GLY A 37 -16.36 8.72 8.82
C GLY A 37 -15.30 8.02 7.97
N ILE A 38 -15.25 8.32 6.67
CA ILE A 38 -14.36 7.62 5.75
C ILE A 38 -12.88 7.89 6.05
N THR A 39 -12.09 6.82 6.10
CA THR A 39 -10.63 6.91 6.16
C THR A 39 -10.06 6.95 4.74
N VAL A 40 -9.34 8.02 4.42
CA VAL A 40 -8.73 8.19 3.09
C VAL A 40 -7.24 7.92 3.16
N LEU A 41 -6.78 6.95 2.36
CA LEU A 41 -5.38 6.56 2.25
C LEU A 41 -4.80 6.90 0.88
N GLN A 42 -3.52 7.25 0.85
CA GLN A 42 -2.71 7.23 -0.36
C GLN A 42 -2.10 5.83 -0.50
N GLY A 43 -2.52 5.07 -1.51
CA GLY A 43 -1.91 3.79 -1.83
C GLY A 43 -0.45 3.98 -2.25
N LEU A 44 0.44 3.18 -1.67
CA LEU A 44 1.87 3.19 -1.99
C LEU A 44 2.10 2.69 -3.42
N VAL A 45 1.42 1.61 -3.79
CA VAL A 45 1.51 0.95 -5.08
C VAL A 45 0.29 0.07 -5.31
N GLY A 46 -0.06 -0.20 -6.57
CA GLY A 46 -1.14 -1.13 -6.93
C GLY A 46 -0.84 -2.62 -6.70
N ILE A 47 0.01 -2.98 -5.73
CA ILE A 47 0.29 -4.37 -5.37
C ILE A 47 -0.75 -4.80 -4.31
N PRO A 48 -1.59 -5.82 -4.56
CA PRO A 48 -2.69 -6.18 -3.66
C PRO A 48 -2.25 -6.41 -2.21
N GLY A 49 -1.15 -7.14 -1.98
CA GLY A 49 -0.65 -7.40 -0.62
C GLY A 49 -0.19 -6.15 0.14
N VAL A 50 0.32 -5.14 -0.58
CA VAL A 50 0.70 -3.84 0.02
C VAL A 50 -0.54 -3.04 0.37
N LEU A 51 -1.52 -2.96 -0.54
CA LEU A 51 -2.78 -2.26 -0.29
C LEU A 51 -3.57 -2.88 0.86
N ALA A 52 -3.66 -4.21 0.90
CA ALA A 52 -4.31 -4.93 1.99
C ALA A 52 -3.65 -4.61 3.34
N ALA A 53 -2.32 -4.58 3.40
CA ALA A 53 -1.59 -4.21 4.61
C ALA A 53 -1.81 -2.74 5.02
N GLN A 54 -1.89 -1.80 4.06
CA GLN A 54 -2.21 -0.41 4.36
C GLN A 54 -3.62 -0.23 4.92
N VAL A 55 -4.60 -0.95 4.36
CA VAL A 55 -5.97 -0.93 4.86
C VAL A 55 -6.03 -1.53 6.27
N ASP A 56 -5.43 -2.70 6.48
CA ASP A 56 -5.36 -3.34 7.80
C ASP A 56 -4.76 -2.40 8.86
N ALA A 57 -3.61 -1.79 8.56
CA ALA A 57 -2.96 -0.81 9.44
C ALA A 57 -3.86 0.40 9.76
N ALA A 58 -4.60 0.91 8.77
CA ALA A 58 -5.46 2.08 8.96
C ALA A 58 -6.75 1.79 9.74
N THR A 59 -7.21 0.54 9.73
CA THR A 59 -8.44 0.12 10.42
C THR A 59 -8.20 -0.37 11.84
N ARG A 60 -6.94 -0.45 12.30
CA ARG A 60 -6.63 -0.85 13.68
C ARG A 60 -6.75 0.35 14.62
N GLU A 61 -7.45 0.14 15.72
CA GLU A 61 -7.80 1.19 16.68
C GLU A 61 -6.71 1.44 17.76
N ASN A 62 -5.67 0.60 17.82
CA ASN A 62 -4.68 0.62 18.90
C ASN A 62 -3.33 1.18 18.45
N GLU A 63 -2.80 2.13 19.22
CA GLU A 63 -1.38 2.51 19.12
C GLU A 63 -0.51 1.32 19.57
N SER A 64 0.28 0.78 18.65
CA SER A 64 1.26 -0.25 18.99
C SER A 64 2.53 0.38 19.56
N ALA A 65 3.12 -0.28 20.56
CA ALA A 65 4.46 0.06 21.05
C ALA A 65 5.59 -0.59 20.21
N VAL A 66 5.24 -1.31 19.14
CA VAL A 66 6.22 -1.85 18.18
C VAL A 66 6.72 -0.73 17.27
N GLU A 67 8.03 -0.58 17.17
CA GLU A 67 8.66 0.35 16.24
C GLU A 67 9.26 -0.41 15.06
N VAL A 68 9.08 0.13 13.86
CA VAL A 68 9.64 -0.44 12.62
C VAL A 68 10.36 0.67 11.86
N GLU A 69 11.63 0.45 11.57
CA GLU A 69 12.47 1.37 10.82
C GLU A 69 13.13 0.64 9.64
N TYR A 70 13.46 1.39 8.60
CA TYR A 70 14.17 0.87 7.44
C TYR A 70 15.45 1.67 7.20
N ASP A 71 16.59 1.00 7.27
CA ASP A 71 17.87 1.52 6.83
C ASP A 71 18.04 1.22 5.34
N GLU A 72 17.93 2.25 4.50
CA GLU A 72 18.10 2.12 3.04
C GLU A 72 19.54 1.79 2.64
N ALA A 73 20.54 2.29 3.39
CA ALA A 73 21.94 2.09 3.07
C ALA A 73 22.38 0.64 3.30
N GLU A 74 21.91 0.05 4.40
CA GLU A 74 22.22 -1.35 4.76
C GLU A 74 21.17 -2.35 4.28
N ARG A 75 20.02 -1.87 3.79
CA ARG A 75 18.82 -2.66 3.43
C ARG A 75 18.35 -3.54 4.59
N ILE A 76 18.30 -2.95 5.79
CA ILE A 76 17.90 -3.61 7.03
C ILE A 76 16.56 -3.05 7.50
N ILE A 77 15.63 -3.94 7.84
CA ILE A 77 14.43 -3.60 8.58
C ILE A 77 14.72 -3.83 10.05
N ARG A 78 14.68 -2.76 10.85
CA ARG A 78 14.82 -2.85 12.31
C ARG A 78 13.43 -2.90 12.94
N VAL A 79 13.21 -3.87 13.80
CA VAL A 79 11.96 -4.04 14.56
C VAL A 79 12.29 -4.00 16.04
N THR A 80 11.70 -3.05 16.76
CA THR A 80 11.82 -2.93 18.22
C THR A 80 10.52 -3.40 18.86
N LEU A 81 10.61 -4.40 19.73
CA LEU A 81 9.48 -5.10 20.32
C LEU A 81 9.41 -4.87 21.84
N PRO A 82 8.25 -4.52 22.40
CA PRO A 82 8.07 -4.38 23.85
C PRO A 82 8.05 -5.74 24.56
N ASP A 83 7.57 -6.79 23.88
CA ASP A 83 7.35 -8.14 24.40
C ASP A 83 7.71 -9.19 23.33
N ASP A 84 7.77 -10.45 23.74
CA ASP A 84 7.96 -11.59 22.84
C ASP A 84 6.74 -11.74 21.92
N VAL A 85 6.96 -11.70 20.60
CA VAL A 85 5.87 -11.74 19.63
C VAL A 85 6.31 -12.34 18.30
N ARG A 86 5.34 -12.94 17.59
CA ARG A 86 5.54 -13.37 16.22
C ARG A 86 5.71 -12.19 15.29
N VAL A 87 6.78 -12.22 14.51
CA VAL A 87 7.08 -11.24 13.46
C VAL A 87 7.08 -11.93 12.11
N THR A 88 6.39 -11.32 11.15
CA THR A 88 6.48 -11.68 9.73
C THR A 88 6.96 -10.48 8.93
N VAL A 89 7.89 -10.71 8.01
CA VAL A 89 8.34 -9.71 7.04
C VAL A 89 8.20 -10.32 5.66
N GLU A 90 7.39 -9.70 4.82
CA GLU A 90 7.19 -10.06 3.43
C GLU A 90 7.65 -8.92 2.53
N ALA A 91 8.47 -9.23 1.53
CA ALA A 91 8.83 -8.29 0.48
C ALA A 91 7.95 -8.52 -0.76
N LEU A 92 7.45 -7.46 -1.37
CA LEU A 92 6.61 -7.49 -2.57
C LEU A 92 7.11 -6.52 -3.62
N TRP A 93 7.09 -6.93 -4.89
CA TRP A 93 7.49 -6.08 -6.01
C TRP A 93 6.77 -6.46 -7.30
N MET A 94 6.77 -5.55 -8.27
CA MET A 94 6.24 -5.85 -9.60
C MET A 94 7.27 -6.60 -10.43
N THR A 95 6.83 -7.63 -11.14
CA THR A 95 7.63 -8.39 -12.11
C THR A 95 7.37 -7.93 -13.56
N SER A 96 6.22 -7.29 -13.82
CA SER A 96 5.92 -6.63 -15.09
C SER A 96 5.16 -5.33 -14.83
N TRP A 97 5.56 -4.27 -15.54
CA TRP A 97 4.90 -2.97 -15.52
C TRP A 97 4.10 -2.70 -16.80
N THR A 98 4.20 -3.60 -17.80
CA THR A 98 3.60 -3.43 -19.13
C THR A 98 2.30 -4.23 -19.26
N PRO A 99 1.29 -3.70 -19.98
CA PRO A 99 0.05 -4.42 -20.28
C PRO A 99 0.30 -5.80 -20.95
N PRO A 100 -0.64 -6.76 -20.87
CA PRO A 100 -2.06 -6.56 -20.53
C PRO A 100 -2.35 -6.41 -19.03
N GLU A 101 -1.57 -7.03 -18.15
CA GLU A 101 -1.76 -6.92 -16.69
C GLU A 101 -0.41 -6.79 -15.98
N PRO A 102 -0.24 -5.82 -15.07
CA PRO A 102 0.95 -5.74 -14.23
C PRO A 102 1.01 -6.99 -13.34
N THR A 103 2.13 -7.72 -13.41
CA THR A 103 2.32 -8.90 -12.58
C THR A 103 3.14 -8.51 -11.35
N THR A 104 2.81 -9.14 -10.22
CA THR A 104 3.48 -8.92 -8.94
C THR A 104 4.00 -10.24 -8.41
N THR A 105 4.99 -10.17 -7.52
CA THR A 105 5.48 -11.34 -6.78
C THR A 105 5.79 -10.92 -5.35
N SER A 106 5.92 -11.91 -4.47
CA SER A 106 6.36 -11.68 -3.10
C SER A 106 7.38 -12.72 -2.64
N SER A 107 8.02 -12.45 -1.51
CA SER A 107 8.91 -13.37 -0.83
C SER A 107 8.90 -13.11 0.66
N THR A 108 8.70 -14.19 1.44
CA THR A 108 8.95 -14.16 2.88
C THR A 108 10.44 -13.87 3.13
N VAL A 109 10.70 -12.79 3.85
CA VAL A 109 12.02 -12.40 4.33
C VAL A 109 12.27 -12.99 5.72
N PHE A 110 11.26 -12.93 6.59
CA PHE A 110 11.30 -13.46 7.94
C PHE A 110 9.91 -13.95 8.37
N ASP A 111 9.86 -15.05 9.12
CA ASP A 111 8.66 -15.53 9.81
C ASP A 111 9.09 -16.33 11.03
N GLY A 112 8.82 -15.81 12.22
CA GLY A 112 9.20 -16.46 13.47
C GLY A 112 8.85 -15.64 14.71
N GLU A 113 9.04 -16.26 15.88
CA GLU A 113 8.96 -15.58 17.17
C GLU A 113 10.25 -14.80 17.43
N LEU A 114 10.11 -13.54 17.81
CA LEU A 114 11.21 -12.71 18.29
C LEU A 114 10.95 -12.33 19.74
N VAL A 115 11.98 -12.36 20.56
CA VAL A 115 11.91 -11.90 21.95
C VAL A 115 11.83 -10.38 22.03
N ALA A 116 11.43 -9.83 23.17
CA ALA A 116 11.49 -8.38 23.41
C ALA A 116 12.89 -7.80 23.09
N GLY A 117 12.94 -6.58 22.53
CA GLY A 117 14.17 -5.90 22.13
C GLY A 117 14.22 -5.50 20.65
N SER A 118 15.41 -5.11 20.18
CA SER A 118 15.65 -4.64 18.81
C SER A 118 16.24 -5.76 17.95
N HIS A 119 15.67 -5.99 16.77
CA HIS A 119 16.09 -7.02 15.83
C HIS A 119 16.28 -6.45 14.44
N ASP A 120 17.41 -6.82 13.82
CA ASP A 120 17.75 -6.41 12.46
C ASP A 120 17.45 -7.55 11.50
N ILE A 121 16.57 -7.29 10.54
CA ILE A 121 16.13 -8.24 9.51
C ILE A 121 16.65 -7.74 8.16
N ALA A 122 17.70 -8.39 7.66
CA ALA A 122 18.31 -8.04 6.38
C ALA A 122 17.43 -8.46 5.19
N LEU A 123 17.22 -7.56 4.23
CA LEU A 123 16.56 -7.90 2.98
C LEU A 123 17.49 -8.74 2.10
N PRO A 124 17.05 -9.91 1.60
CA PRO A 124 17.88 -10.76 0.76
C PRO A 124 18.07 -10.14 -0.63
N GLU A 125 19.19 -10.45 -1.28
CA GLU A 125 19.58 -9.91 -2.61
C GLU A 125 18.52 -10.15 -3.70
N ARG A 126 17.67 -11.17 -3.54
CA ARG A 126 16.56 -11.47 -4.46
C ARG A 126 15.47 -10.39 -4.47
N VAL A 127 15.37 -9.57 -3.43
CA VAL A 127 14.44 -8.44 -3.39
C VAL A 127 15.08 -7.30 -4.19
N PRO A 128 14.43 -6.82 -5.27
CA PRO A 128 15.01 -5.76 -6.09
C PRO A 128 15.31 -4.49 -5.29
N THR A 129 16.28 -3.73 -5.79
CA THR A 129 16.68 -2.44 -5.19
C THR A 129 15.76 -1.29 -5.57
N GLU A 130 14.93 -1.44 -6.60
CA GLU A 130 13.93 -0.46 -7.01
C GLU A 130 12.52 -1.07 -6.99
N GLY A 131 11.50 -0.24 -6.76
CA GLY A 131 10.09 -0.62 -6.91
C GLY A 131 9.65 -1.78 -6.01
N SER A 132 10.28 -1.89 -4.85
CA SER A 132 10.07 -2.97 -3.88
C SER A 132 9.51 -2.42 -2.59
N PHE A 133 8.67 -3.21 -1.95
CA PHE A 133 7.92 -2.84 -0.76
C PHE A 133 8.07 -3.94 0.28
N ALA A 134 8.01 -3.58 1.55
CA ALA A 134 7.95 -4.52 2.65
C ALA A 134 6.64 -4.35 3.40
N VAL A 135 6.12 -5.47 3.87
CA VAL A 135 5.06 -5.55 4.87
C VAL A 135 5.61 -6.25 6.09
N VAL A 136 5.59 -5.55 7.22
CA VAL A 136 5.97 -6.08 8.53
C VAL A 136 4.69 -6.26 9.33
N ARG A 137 4.53 -7.42 9.96
CA ARG A 137 3.49 -7.68 10.96
C ARG A 137 4.14 -8.16 12.25
N ALA A 138 3.81 -7.53 13.37
CA ALA A 138 4.35 -7.86 14.68
C ALA A 138 3.25 -7.65 15.73
N GLY A 139 2.62 -8.75 16.15
CA GLY A 139 1.41 -8.68 16.98
C GLY A 139 0.31 -7.87 16.30
N ASP A 140 -0.15 -6.81 16.98
CA ASP A 140 -1.17 -5.89 16.47
C ASP A 140 -0.60 -4.78 15.57
N GLU A 141 0.72 -4.73 15.33
CA GLU A 141 1.33 -3.78 14.39
C GLU A 141 1.35 -4.34 12.97
N VAL A 142 0.93 -3.52 12.01
CA VAL A 142 1.10 -3.78 10.56
C VAL A 142 1.67 -2.54 9.93
N ARG A 143 2.80 -2.69 9.23
CA ARG A 143 3.42 -1.58 8.51
C ARG A 143 3.79 -1.97 7.10
N ALA A 144 3.33 -1.17 6.14
CA ALA A 144 3.71 -1.28 4.73
C ALA A 144 4.53 -0.05 4.32
N PHE A 145 5.67 -0.26 3.68
CA PHE A 145 6.56 0.82 3.25
C PHE A 145 7.41 0.43 2.05
N ALA A 146 7.98 1.42 1.35
CA ALA A 146 8.91 1.19 0.26
C ALA A 146 10.30 0.81 0.80
N VAL A 147 10.92 -0.21 0.21
CA VAL A 147 12.30 -0.68 0.50
C VAL A 147 13.20 -0.63 -0.75
N GLY A 148 12.70 0.00 -1.80
CA GLY A 148 13.45 0.41 -2.96
C GLY A 148 12.77 1.62 -3.58
N PRO A 149 13.50 2.65 -4.02
CA PRO A 149 12.91 3.81 -4.66
C PRO A 149 12.06 3.40 -5.85
N MET A 150 10.96 4.14 -6.09
CA MET A 150 10.13 3.91 -7.26
C MET A 150 10.94 4.15 -8.55
N PRO A 151 10.90 3.22 -9.52
CA PRO A 151 11.59 3.38 -10.79
C PRO A 151 11.27 4.73 -11.45
N LYS A 152 12.31 5.44 -11.93
CA LYS A 152 12.15 6.75 -12.59
C LYS A 152 11.19 6.71 -13.78
N ALA A 153 11.06 5.55 -14.44
CA ALA A 153 10.12 5.34 -15.53
C ALA A 153 8.66 5.57 -15.09
N LEU A 154 8.29 5.14 -13.89
CA LEU A 154 6.94 5.30 -13.34
C LEU A 154 6.68 6.72 -12.84
N ALA A 155 7.69 7.37 -12.25
CA ALA A 155 7.60 8.78 -11.87
C ALA A 155 7.24 9.68 -13.07
N ARG A 156 7.66 9.30 -14.28
CA ARG A 156 7.27 10.00 -15.52
C ARG A 156 5.83 9.75 -15.91
N MET A 157 5.23 8.62 -15.53
CA MET A 157 3.86 8.27 -15.89
C MET A 157 2.82 8.88 -14.94
N VAL A 158 3.22 9.29 -13.73
CA VAL A 158 2.33 9.99 -12.78
C VAL A 158 1.71 11.22 -13.48
N PRO A 159 0.36 11.30 -13.54
CA PRO A 159 -0.32 12.44 -14.13
C PRO A 159 -0.02 13.71 -13.35
N LYS A 160 0.32 14.79 -14.05
CA LYS A 160 0.67 16.07 -13.42
C LYS A 160 -0.56 16.94 -13.13
N SER A 161 -1.67 16.69 -13.81
CA SER A 161 -2.93 17.41 -13.65
C SER A 161 -4.11 16.54 -14.08
N ALA A 162 -5.33 16.98 -13.78
CA ALA A 162 -6.56 16.30 -14.21
C ALA A 162 -6.74 16.23 -15.73
N SER A 163 -6.08 17.12 -16.47
CA SER A 163 -6.08 17.19 -17.93
C SER A 163 -4.99 16.35 -18.60
N ASP A 164 -4.24 15.56 -17.82
CA ASP A 164 -3.12 14.77 -18.31
C ASP A 164 -3.59 13.39 -18.81
N HIS A 165 -3.86 13.30 -20.10
CA HIS A 165 -4.42 12.12 -20.79
C HIS A 165 -3.37 11.08 -21.23
N ARG A 166 -2.22 11.00 -20.56
CA ARG A 166 -1.16 10.04 -20.94
C ARG A 166 -1.52 8.57 -20.63
N LEU A 167 -2.59 8.34 -19.87
CA LEU A 167 -3.15 7.01 -19.65
C LEU A 167 -4.34 6.77 -20.59
N PRO A 168 -4.50 5.55 -21.12
CA PRO A 168 -5.69 5.19 -21.89
C PRO A 168 -6.94 5.36 -21.03
N GLU A 169 -8.06 5.66 -21.69
CA GLU A 169 -9.36 5.84 -21.05
C GLU A 169 -9.73 4.56 -20.29
N VAL A 170 -9.94 4.69 -18.97
CA VAL A 170 -10.32 3.54 -18.13
C VAL A 170 -11.77 3.19 -18.45
N ALA A 171 -12.01 1.97 -18.91
CA ALA A 171 -13.36 1.49 -19.14
C ALA A 171 -14.16 1.52 -17.82
N SER A 172 -15.34 2.12 -17.85
CA SER A 172 -16.25 2.13 -16.71
C SER A 172 -16.68 0.70 -16.35
N VAL A 173 -16.35 0.27 -15.14
CA VAL A 173 -16.79 -1.03 -14.59
C VAL A 173 -18.09 -0.79 -13.82
N THR A 174 -19.17 -1.42 -14.25
CA THR A 174 -20.43 -1.46 -13.51
C THR A 174 -20.48 -2.73 -12.65
N THR A 175 -20.42 -2.58 -11.33
CA THR A 175 -20.69 -3.67 -10.38
C THR A 175 -22.19 -3.74 -10.10
N ARG A 176 -22.98 -4.17 -11.08
CA ARG A 176 -24.33 -4.70 -10.78
C ARG A 176 -24.20 -6.21 -10.76
N GLU A 177 -24.43 -6.79 -9.59
CA GLU A 177 -24.76 -8.20 -9.50
C GLU A 177 -26.11 -8.38 -10.19
N ASP A 178 -26.10 -8.94 -11.40
CA ASP A 178 -27.28 -9.56 -11.98
C ASP A 178 -27.57 -10.81 -11.13
N LEU A 179 -28.38 -10.63 -10.09
CA LEU A 179 -29.08 -11.72 -9.43
C LEU A 179 -30.13 -12.25 -10.41
N GLY A 180 -29.75 -13.28 -11.16
CA GLY A 180 -30.65 -14.15 -11.94
C GLY A 180 -30.93 -15.46 -11.20
#